data_AF-A0A3A3HEV5-F1
#
_entry.id   AF-A0A3A3HEV5-F1
#
_cell.length_a   1.000
_cell.length_b   1.000
_cell.length_c   1.000
_cell.angle_alpha   90.00
_cell.angle_beta   90.00
_cell.angle_gamma   90.00
#
_symmetry.space_group_name_H-M   'P 1'
#
loop_
_entity.id
_entity.type
_entity.pdbx_description
1 polymer ?
#
loop_
_entity_poly.entity_id
_entity_poly.type
_entity_poly.pdbx_seq_one_letter_code
_entity_poly.pdbx_strand_id
1 'polypeptide(L)'
;MLPLTGLHGLASARGDGLRPELLALLRERENMTAQNPNVVDLEHHRDTGPAQAGPNPVTKLGSEMPYGVIRLPTTDEARNAPREHAPSRRNI
;
A
#
# COMPACT_ATOMS: atom_id res chain seq x y z
N MET A 1 -4.60 -9.17 15.94
CA MET A 1 -3.47 -9.09 16.89
C MET A 1 -2.27 -8.54 16.15
N LEU A 2 -1.80 -7.35 16.51
CA LEU A 2 -0.57 -6.82 15.93
C LEU A 2 0.60 -7.72 16.36
N PRO A 3 1.54 -8.06 15.48
CA PRO A 3 2.64 -8.98 15.82
C PRO A 3 3.49 -8.48 17.01
N LEU A 4 3.51 -7.16 17.24
CA LEU A 4 4.30 -6.52 18.29
C LEU A 4 3.77 -6.76 19.71
N THR A 5 2.47 -6.86 19.93
CA THR A 5 1.88 -7.17 21.26
C THR A 5 2.17 -8.60 21.68
N GLY A 6 2.17 -9.54 20.73
CA GLY A 6 2.60 -10.92 20.98
C GLY A 6 4.10 -11.04 21.29
N LEU A 7 4.95 -10.36 20.51
CA LEU A 7 6.40 -10.35 20.74
C LEU A 7 6.77 -9.68 22.07
N HIS A 8 6.05 -8.64 22.48
CA HIS A 8 6.20 -8.03 23.81
C HIS A 8 6.04 -9.06 24.93
N GLY A 9 5.02 -9.93 24.87
CA GLY A 9 4.78 -10.95 25.89
C GLY A 9 5.94 -11.95 26.02
N LEU A 10 6.56 -12.33 24.90
CA LEU A 10 7.71 -13.22 24.89
C LEU A 10 9.00 -12.55 25.41
N ALA A 11 9.17 -11.27 25.09
CA ALA A 11 10.37 -10.50 25.44
C ALA A 11 10.32 -9.87 26.84
N SER A 12 9.11 -9.62 27.39
CA SER A 12 8.93 -8.90 28.66
C SER A 12 9.58 -9.62 29.85
N ALA A 13 9.55 -10.95 29.85
CA ALA A 13 10.19 -11.77 30.88
C ALA A 13 11.72 -11.58 30.95
N ARG A 14 12.33 -11.05 29.88
CA ARG A 14 13.77 -10.77 29.79
C ARG A 14 14.11 -9.29 29.96
N GLY A 15 13.12 -8.43 30.18
CA GLY A 15 13.30 -6.97 30.23
C GLY A 15 13.32 -6.29 28.85
N ASP A 16 13.31 -7.04 27.76
CA ASP A 16 13.30 -6.54 26.38
C ASP A 16 11.88 -6.23 25.86
N GLY A 17 10.92 -6.11 26.78
CA GLY A 17 9.55 -5.77 26.43
C GLY A 17 9.42 -4.32 25.92
N LEU A 18 8.37 -4.07 25.15
CA LEU A 18 7.95 -2.71 24.80
C LEU A 18 7.80 -1.82 26.04
N ARG A 19 8.12 -0.54 25.86
CA ARG A 19 7.81 0.50 26.83
C ARG A 19 6.32 0.53 27.17
N PRO A 20 5.93 0.78 28.43
CA PRO A 20 4.52 0.77 28.85
C PRO A 20 3.63 1.71 28.03
N GLU A 21 4.13 2.89 27.67
CA GLU A 21 3.37 3.88 26.91
C GLU A 21 3.10 3.41 25.48
N LEU A 22 4.09 2.78 24.84
CA LEU A 22 3.93 2.21 23.50
C LEU A 22 2.98 1.00 23.53
N LEU A 23 3.08 0.16 24.57
CA LEU A 23 2.16 -0.96 24.76
C LEU A 23 0.71 -0.48 24.91
N ALA A 24 0.48 0.59 25.67
CA ALA A 24 -0.84 1.19 25.85
C ALA A 24 -1.42 1.68 24.51
N LEU A 25 -0.64 2.42 23.73
CA LEU A 25 -1.06 2.92 22.41
C LEU A 25 -1.39 1.79 21.43
N LEU A 26 -0.59 0.71 21.42
CA LEU A 26 -0.86 -0.44 20.57
C LEU A 26 -2.15 -1.16 20.95
N ARG A 27 -2.42 -1.31 22.26
CA ARG A 27 -3.68 -1.90 22.76
C ARG A 27 -4.88 -1.01 22.45
N GLU A 28 -4.75 0.30 22.61
CA GLU A 28 -5.78 1.26 22.25
C GLU A 28 -6.09 1.19 20.75
N ARG A 29 -5.06 1.12 19.90
CA ARG A 29 -5.22 0.94 18.45
C ARG A 29 -5.92 -0.39 18.11
N GLU A 30 -5.58 -1.48 18.78
CA GLU A 30 -6.26 -2.78 18.60
C GLU A 30 -7.75 -2.67 18.95
N ASN A 31 -8.08 -2.03 20.08
CA ASN A 31 -9.46 -1.81 20.49
C ASN A 31 -10.21 -0.92 19.50
N MET A 32 -9.61 0.19 19.05
CA MET A 32 -10.21 1.06 18.03
C MET A 32 -10.49 0.30 16.74
N THR A 33 -9.57 -0.55 16.29
CA THR A 33 -9.75 -1.33 15.07
C THR A 33 -10.85 -2.39 15.24
N ALA A 34 -10.92 -3.04 16.40
CA ALA A 34 -11.92 -4.08 16.67
C ALA A 34 -13.34 -3.52 16.88
N GLN A 35 -13.46 -2.30 17.42
CA GLN A 35 -14.75 -1.70 17.78
C GLN A 35 -15.29 -0.70 16.76
N ASN A 36 -14.46 -0.21 15.84
CA ASN A 36 -14.88 0.80 14.87
C ASN A 36 -15.41 0.12 13.58
N PRO A 37 -16.72 0.18 13.31
CA PRO A 37 -17.30 -0.41 12.10
C PRO A 37 -16.82 0.27 10.81
N ASN A 38 -16.21 1.46 10.90
CA ASN A 38 -15.65 2.18 9.75
C ASN A 38 -14.19 1.80 9.45
N VAL A 39 -13.57 0.95 10.25
CA VAL A 39 -12.22 0.43 9.98
C VAL A 39 -12.37 -1.03 9.56
N VAL A 40 -11.89 -1.33 8.35
CA VAL A 40 -12.02 -2.66 7.76
C VAL A 40 -10.65 -3.21 7.35
N ASP A 41 -10.47 -4.52 7.49
CA ASP A 41 -9.27 -5.20 7.02
C ASP A 41 -9.36 -5.43 5.51
N LEU A 42 -8.42 -4.84 4.77
CA LEU A 42 -8.39 -4.91 3.31
C LEU A 42 -8.10 -6.33 2.79
N GLU A 43 -7.36 -7.16 3.54
CA GLU A 43 -7.10 -8.55 3.12
C GLU A 43 -8.38 -9.39 3.12
N HIS A 44 -9.33 -9.09 4.01
CA HIS A 44 -10.64 -9.75 4.02
C HIS A 44 -11.51 -9.38 2.80
N HIS A 45 -11.17 -8.31 2.08
CA HIS A 45 -11.88 -7.85 0.88
C HIS A 45 -11.11 -8.11 -0.42
N ARG A 46 -10.05 -8.93 -0.37
CA ARG A 46 -9.20 -9.17 -1.53
C ARG A 46 -9.94 -9.83 -2.70
N ASP A 47 -10.84 -10.76 -2.40
CA ASP A 47 -11.61 -11.50 -3.42
C ASP A 47 -12.80 -10.69 -3.98
N THR A 48 -13.34 -9.77 -3.18
CA THR A 48 -14.45 -8.89 -3.59
C THR A 48 -13.96 -7.57 -4.20
N GLY A 49 -12.68 -7.24 -4.00
CA GLY A 49 -12.09 -5.96 -4.36
C GLY A 49 -12.59 -4.83 -3.43
N PRO A 50 -11.78 -3.78 -3.21
CA PRO A 50 -12.26 -2.61 -2.49
C PRO A 50 -13.41 -1.97 -3.28
N ALA A 51 -14.58 -1.85 -2.65
CA ALA A 51 -15.69 -1.10 -3.22
C ALA A 51 -15.31 0.38 -3.28
N GLN A 52 -15.16 0.89 -4.50
CA GLN A 52 -14.77 2.28 -4.69
C GLN A 52 -15.87 3.22 -4.18
N ALA A 53 -15.52 4.14 -3.29
CA ALA A 53 -16.45 5.16 -2.81
C ALA A 53 -16.69 6.21 -3.90
N GLY A 54 -17.66 5.94 -4.77
CA GLY A 54 -18.08 6.86 -5.84
C GLY A 54 -17.48 6.55 -7.21
N PRO A 55 -17.77 7.40 -8.22
CA PRO A 55 -17.32 7.18 -9.59
C PRO A 55 -15.80 7.06 -9.66
N ASN A 56 -15.29 6.06 -10.39
CA ASN A 56 -13.87 6.03 -10.77
C ASN A 56 -13.53 7.38 -11.41
N PRO A 57 -12.48 8.10 -10.94
CA PRO A 57 -12.01 9.27 -11.65
C PRO A 57 -11.61 8.84 -13.06
N VAL A 58 -12.57 8.96 -13.98
CA VAL A 58 -12.32 8.75 -15.39
C VAL A 58 -11.42 9.88 -15.83
N THR A 59 -10.24 9.53 -16.33
CA THR A 59 -9.35 10.51 -16.93
C THR A 59 -10.09 11.05 -18.15
N LYS A 60 -10.73 12.23 -18.03
CA LYS A 60 -11.06 13.05 -19.20
C LYS A 60 -9.74 13.59 -19.72
N LEU A 61 -8.96 12.73 -20.39
CA LEU A 61 -7.88 13.18 -21.22
C LEU A 61 -8.55 13.96 -22.36
N GLY A 62 -8.45 15.29 -22.31
CA GLY A 62 -8.70 16.08 -23.51
C GLY A 62 -7.77 15.59 -24.62
N SER A 63 -8.20 15.69 -25.88
CA SER A 63 -7.35 15.35 -27.02
C SER A 63 -6.05 16.15 -27.07
N GLU A 64 -6.03 17.31 -26.41
CA GLU A 64 -4.86 18.17 -26.25
C GLU A 64 -4.42 18.22 -24.79
N MET A 65 -3.13 17.94 -24.57
CA MET A 65 -2.50 18.20 -23.29
C MET A 65 -2.21 19.71 -23.18
N PRO A 66 -2.41 20.32 -22.00
CA PRO A 66 -2.02 21.71 -21.78
C PRO A 66 -0.53 21.93 -22.08
N TYR A 67 -0.19 23.14 -22.54
CA TYR A 67 1.19 23.52 -22.80
C TYR A 67 2.07 23.29 -21.57
N GLY A 68 3.18 22.56 -21.73
CA GLY A 68 4.13 22.24 -20.65
C GLY A 68 3.82 20.97 -19.85
N VAL A 69 2.76 20.23 -20.19
CA VAL A 69 2.46 18.93 -19.54
C VAL A 69 3.08 17.79 -20.34
N ILE A 70 3.90 16.97 -19.67
CA ILE A 70 4.50 15.76 -20.24
C ILE A 70 3.70 14.56 -19.71
N ARG A 71 3.14 13.74 -20.62
CA ARG A 71 2.49 12.48 -20.26
C ARG A 71 3.52 11.38 -20.10
N LEU A 72 3.56 10.80 -18.90
CA LEU A 72 4.30 9.58 -18.66
C LEU A 72 3.57 8.41 -19.34
N PRO A 73 4.31 7.49 -20.00
CA PRO A 73 3.71 6.35 -20.67
C PRO A 73 2.98 5.47 -19.65
N THR A 74 1.81 4.97 -20.04
CA THR A 74 1.11 3.97 -19.20
C THR A 74 1.89 2.65 -19.20
N THR A 75 1.61 1.79 -18.22
CA THR A 75 2.31 0.50 -18.06
C THR A 75 2.21 -0.38 -19.32
N ASP A 76 1.09 -0.31 -20.05
CA ASP A 76 0.89 -1.06 -21.29
C ASP A 76 1.59 -0.41 -22.49
N GLU A 77 1.60 0.92 -22.57
CA GLU A 77 2.37 1.65 -23.59
C GLU A 77 3.87 1.45 -23.42
N ALA A 78 4.39 1.47 -22.19
CA ALA A 78 5.79 1.22 -21.89
C ALA A 78 6.22 -0.22 -22.19
N ARG A 79 5.31 -1.20 -22.05
CA ARG A 79 5.56 -2.60 -22.40
C ARG A 79 5.63 -2.83 -23.90
N ASN A 80 4.83 -2.09 -24.67
CA ASN A 80 4.71 -2.22 -26.12
C ASN A 80 5.58 -1.22 -26.89
N ALA A 81 6.27 -0.30 -26.21
CA ALA A 81 7.16 0.67 -26.83
C ALA A 81 8.30 -0.05 -27.58
N PRO A 82 8.69 0.44 -28.77
CA PRO A 82 9.88 -0.05 -29.46
C PRO A 82 11.09 0.08 -28.53
N ARG A 83 11.76 -1.03 -28.24
CA ARG A 83 13.01 -1.00 -27.47
C ARG A 83 14.11 -0.48 -28.36
N GLU A 84 14.19 0.84 -28.48
CA GLU A 84 15.29 1.51 -29.16
C GLU A 84 16.53 1.36 -28.27
N HIS A 85 17.51 0.59 -28.74
CA HIS A 85 18.80 0.35 -28.08
C HIS A 85 18.74 -0.40 -26.73
N ALA A 86 18.46 -1.71 -26.78
CA ALA A 86 19.10 -2.59 -25.81
C ALA A 86 20.61 -2.63 -26.14
N PRO A 87 21.53 -2.24 -25.22
CA PRO A 87 22.95 -2.45 -25.47
C PRO A 87 23.18 -3.94 -25.68
N SER A 88 23.76 -4.27 -26.84
CA SER A 88 24.13 -5.63 -27.20
C SER A 88 24.92 -6.24 -26.04
N ARG A 89 24.36 -7.27 -25.39
CA ARG A 89 25.10 -8.07 -24.42
C ARG A 89 26.28 -8.71 -25.16
N ARG A 90 27.46 -8.08 -25.06
CA ARG A 90 28.72 -8.75 -25.38
C ARG A 90 28.86 -9.89 -24.38
N ASN A 91 28.72 -11.11 -24.88
CA ASN A 91 29.19 -12.29 -24.19
C ASN A 91 30.71 -12.15 -24.02
N ILE A 92 31.15 -12.09 -22.76
CA ILE A 92 32.51 -12.42 -22.36
C ILE A 92 32.37 -13.46 -21.25
#